data_AF-A0A7K2Q5H4-F1
#
_entry.id   AF-A0A7K2Q5H4-F1
#
_cell.length_a   1.000
_cell.length_b   1.000
_cell.length_c   1.000
_cell.angle_alpha   90.00
_cell.angle_beta   90.00
_cell.angle_gamma   90.00
#
_symmetry.space_group_name_H-M   'P 1'
#
loop_
_entity.id
_entity.type
_entity.pdbx_description
1 polymer ?
#
loop_
_entity_poly.entity_id
_entity_poly.type
_entity_poly.pdbx_seq_one_letter_code
_entity_poly.pdbx_strand_id
1 'polypeptide(L)'
;GLGQVAADHPLLGAVVSLADTGASVLTGRVSPRSQQWLADHVIAGSTLLPGTAFVELALRAGEETGCERLDELIMEAPLLLPATGGVALQIVVEAAAGDGRRPIAFYSRDEDAPADAPWTRNASGVLSAASAGPSVAEPFDASVWPPRGARAVDTTRLYEDMAAQGYGYGPAFHGLKAVWRGAEGVAYAEVALPAHVKEQASAFGLHPALLDAVLQATDFASPEPVADGPRLPFAWSGVSLAAAGASALRVRITATGADSVALDLAGADGLPVASVESFTVRPVTAEQLRPRAHDALFHLRWTSRPLPAPLSADAQDARAAQDAPAAVAHHALRGTGGDIPAQVRAVTEDVLAALQRRLEDEDPAAGPLVVLTRGAVSVTPGEDVDLAQAPVWGLVRSAQAENPGRFVLLDSDGSMDPDELLRIAAALDEPEAAVRGGELYVSRLATLPAAEPQPAPWGPQGTVLITGGTGGVGAAVARHLVAEHGVRHLLLTGRRGGDAPGVRETAEELT
;
A
#
# COMPACT_ATOMS: atom_id res chain seq x y z
N GLY A 1 -21.33 -15.33 -20.45
CA GLY A 1 -20.62 -15.56 -19.17
C GLY A 1 -19.16 -15.80 -19.45
N LEU A 2 -18.27 -15.48 -18.50
CA LEU A 2 -16.81 -15.61 -18.64
C LEU A 2 -16.27 -17.04 -18.40
N GLY A 3 -17.15 -18.06 -18.34
CA GLY A 3 -16.76 -19.45 -18.08
C GLY A 3 -16.44 -19.78 -16.62
N GLN A 4 -16.73 -18.85 -15.69
CA GLN A 4 -16.55 -18.99 -14.24
C GLN A 4 -17.89 -19.12 -13.50
N VAL A 5 -17.87 -19.61 -12.26
CA VAL A 5 -19.04 -19.73 -11.39
C VAL A 5 -19.13 -18.50 -10.48
N ALA A 6 -20.34 -18.01 -10.20
CA ALA A 6 -20.54 -16.92 -9.25
C ALA A 6 -20.34 -17.44 -7.82
N ALA A 7 -19.68 -16.66 -6.97
CA ALA A 7 -19.44 -17.08 -5.58
C ALA A 7 -20.63 -16.83 -4.63
N ASP A 8 -21.64 -16.07 -5.07
CA ASP A 8 -22.83 -15.68 -4.31
C ASP A 8 -22.54 -15.22 -2.87
N HIS A 9 -21.51 -14.39 -2.71
CA HIS A 9 -21.04 -13.93 -1.40
C HIS A 9 -20.62 -12.44 -1.44
N PRO A 10 -20.91 -11.62 -0.42
CA PRO A 10 -20.68 -10.16 -0.46
C PRO A 10 -19.23 -9.70 -0.65
N LEU A 11 -18.26 -10.58 -0.35
CA LEU A 11 -16.82 -10.31 -0.50
C LEU A 11 -16.18 -11.07 -1.68
N LEU A 12 -16.90 -11.97 -2.36
CA LEU A 12 -16.37 -12.81 -3.44
C LEU A 12 -17.24 -12.69 -4.69
N GLY A 13 -16.61 -12.53 -5.85
CA GLY A 13 -17.29 -12.39 -7.13
C GLY A 13 -17.35 -13.69 -7.94
N ALA A 14 -16.30 -14.51 -7.87
CA ALA A 14 -16.19 -15.68 -8.73
C ALA A 14 -15.38 -16.83 -8.12
N VAL A 15 -15.71 -18.05 -8.56
CA VAL A 15 -14.99 -19.30 -8.28
C VAL A 15 -14.49 -19.87 -9.61
N VAL A 16 -13.22 -20.26 -9.63
CA VAL A 16 -12.52 -20.87 -10.77
C VAL A 16 -11.85 -22.16 -10.32
N SER A 17 -12.30 -23.29 -10.86
CA SER A 17 -11.65 -24.59 -10.62
C SER A 17 -10.54 -24.84 -11.64
N LEU A 18 -9.36 -25.25 -11.19
CA LEU A 18 -8.21 -25.59 -12.02
C LEU A 18 -8.26 -27.07 -12.41
N ALA A 19 -8.46 -27.34 -13.70
CA ALA A 19 -8.70 -28.69 -14.20
C ALA A 19 -7.47 -29.63 -14.12
N ASP A 20 -6.26 -29.06 -14.11
CA ASP A 20 -4.99 -29.81 -14.08
C ASP A 20 -4.59 -30.25 -12.67
N THR A 21 -4.85 -29.40 -11.68
CA THR A 21 -4.43 -29.59 -10.29
C THR A 21 -5.58 -30.03 -9.39
N GLY A 22 -6.83 -29.70 -9.71
CA GLY A 22 -7.98 -29.89 -8.82
C GLY A 22 -8.06 -28.85 -7.69
N ALA A 23 -7.26 -27.78 -7.77
CA ALA A 23 -7.36 -26.62 -6.90
C ALA A 23 -8.55 -25.73 -7.30
N SER A 24 -9.04 -24.92 -6.37
CA SER A 24 -10.06 -23.91 -6.61
C SER A 24 -9.58 -22.54 -6.19
N VAL A 25 -9.86 -21.54 -7.01
CA VAL A 25 -9.49 -20.14 -6.78
C VAL A 25 -10.77 -19.33 -6.66
N LEU A 26 -10.97 -18.72 -5.50
CA LEU A 26 -12.06 -17.76 -5.27
C LEU A 26 -11.48 -16.36 -5.35
N THR A 27 -12.18 -15.45 -6.04
CA THR A 27 -11.71 -14.09 -6.25
C THR A 27 -12.74 -13.09 -5.78
N GLY A 28 -12.28 -11.97 -5.25
CA GLY A 28 -13.13 -10.94 -4.66
C GLY A 28 -12.50 -9.56 -4.72
N ARG A 29 -13.28 -8.57 -4.27
CA ARG A 29 -12.84 -7.18 -4.14
C ARG A 29 -13.41 -6.62 -2.86
N VAL A 30 -12.53 -6.08 -2.01
CA VAL A 30 -12.91 -5.44 -0.75
C VAL A 30 -12.56 -3.96 -0.78
N SER A 31 -13.52 -3.12 -0.39
CA SER A 31 -13.27 -1.70 -0.22
C SER A 31 -14.26 -1.13 0.80
N PRO A 32 -13.85 -0.14 1.62
CA PRO A 32 -14.78 0.57 2.50
C PRO A 32 -15.93 1.25 1.73
N ARG A 33 -15.76 1.52 0.43
CA ARG A 33 -16.82 2.09 -0.41
C ARG A 33 -17.90 1.07 -0.78
N SER A 34 -17.52 -0.16 -1.13
CA SER A 34 -18.45 -1.22 -1.52
C SER A 34 -19.07 -1.92 -0.31
N GLN A 35 -18.27 -2.17 0.72
CA GLN A 35 -18.71 -2.75 1.98
C GLN A 35 -18.51 -1.72 3.10
N GLN A 36 -19.50 -0.86 3.28
CA GLN A 36 -19.42 0.33 4.16
C GLN A 36 -19.05 0.00 5.60
N TRP A 37 -19.46 -1.16 6.11
CA TRP A 37 -19.12 -1.59 7.45
C TRP A 37 -17.61 -1.78 7.66
N LEU A 38 -16.82 -2.04 6.60
CA LEU A 38 -15.36 -2.18 6.72
C LEU A 38 -14.67 -0.88 7.16
N ALA A 39 -15.26 0.29 6.89
CA ALA A 39 -14.71 1.57 7.32
C ALA A 39 -14.63 1.70 8.85
N ASP A 40 -15.47 0.95 9.56
CA ASP A 40 -15.62 1.01 11.02
C ASP A 40 -14.67 0.05 11.76
N HIS A 41 -13.76 -0.64 11.05
CA HIS A 41 -12.74 -1.48 11.67
C HIS A 41 -11.36 -0.80 11.58
N VAL A 42 -11.07 0.08 12.53
CA VAL A 42 -9.81 0.83 12.58
C VAL A 42 -8.98 0.38 13.78
N ILE A 43 -7.72 0.02 13.55
CA ILE A 43 -6.78 -0.37 14.61
C ILE A 43 -5.53 0.51 14.50
N ALA A 44 -5.15 1.16 15.59
CA ALA A 44 -4.04 2.12 15.66
C ALA A 44 -4.07 3.18 14.54
N GLY A 45 -5.28 3.62 14.14
CA GLY A 45 -5.49 4.62 13.09
C GLY A 45 -5.55 4.07 11.66
N SER A 46 -5.33 2.77 11.44
CA SER A 46 -5.39 2.13 10.12
C SER A 46 -6.69 1.31 9.94
N THR A 47 -7.40 1.49 8.83
CA THR A 47 -8.54 0.64 8.46
C THR A 47 -8.04 -0.74 8.01
N LEU A 48 -8.49 -1.79 8.67
CA LEU A 48 -8.08 -3.17 8.41
C LEU A 48 -9.28 -4.03 8.03
N LEU A 49 -9.10 -4.99 7.14
CA LEU A 49 -10.02 -6.11 7.05
C LEU A 49 -9.93 -6.92 8.37
N PRO A 50 -11.04 -7.12 9.11
CA PRO A 50 -10.98 -7.82 10.39
C PRO A 50 -10.56 -9.27 10.20
N GLY A 51 -9.87 -9.84 11.19
CA GLY A 51 -9.43 -11.23 11.14
C GLY A 51 -10.57 -12.23 10.96
N THR A 52 -11.75 -11.89 11.48
CA THR A 52 -13.00 -12.66 11.34
C THR A 52 -13.51 -12.74 9.90
N ALA A 53 -13.14 -11.80 9.02
CA ALA A 53 -13.48 -11.90 7.60
C ALA A 53 -12.71 -13.05 6.91
N PHE A 54 -11.48 -13.34 7.34
CA PHE A 54 -10.73 -14.48 6.81
C PHE A 54 -11.35 -15.82 7.24
N VAL A 55 -11.89 -15.90 8.46
CA VAL A 55 -12.64 -17.08 8.94
C VAL A 55 -13.89 -17.29 8.11
N GLU A 56 -14.70 -16.26 7.89
CA GLU A 56 -15.90 -16.30 7.05
C GLU A 56 -15.57 -16.75 5.61
N LEU A 57 -14.54 -16.15 5.01
CA LEU A 57 -14.08 -16.51 3.67
C LEU A 57 -13.55 -17.95 3.60
N ALA A 58 -12.89 -18.44 4.65
CA ALA A 58 -12.42 -19.82 4.75
C ALA A 58 -13.59 -20.81 4.80
N LEU A 59 -14.62 -20.53 5.60
CA LEU A 59 -15.82 -21.36 5.71
C LEU A 59 -16.58 -21.41 4.38
N ARG A 60 -16.73 -20.26 3.69
CA ARG A 60 -17.34 -20.21 2.36
C ARG A 60 -16.54 -21.01 1.31
N ALA A 61 -15.22 -20.91 1.33
CA ALA A 61 -14.33 -21.70 0.46
C ALA A 61 -14.37 -23.21 0.81
N GLY A 62 -14.54 -23.53 2.08
CA GLY A 62 -14.78 -24.88 2.59
C GLY A 62 -16.07 -25.50 2.03
N GLU A 63 -17.18 -24.77 2.10
CA GLU A 63 -18.46 -25.18 1.50
C GLU A 63 -18.33 -25.46 0.00
N GLU A 64 -17.63 -24.59 -0.74
CA GLU A 64 -17.38 -24.76 -2.18
C GLU A 64 -16.60 -26.03 -2.53
N THR A 65 -15.78 -26.52 -1.59
CA THR A 65 -14.87 -27.66 -1.80
C THR A 65 -15.25 -28.92 -1.02
N GLY A 66 -16.36 -28.90 -0.30
CA GLY A 66 -16.83 -29.99 0.56
C GLY A 66 -16.01 -30.19 1.84
N CYS A 67 -15.28 -29.17 2.29
CA CYS A 67 -14.46 -29.17 3.49
C CYS A 67 -14.97 -28.12 4.49
N GLU A 68 -16.06 -28.43 5.18
CA GLU A 68 -16.84 -27.51 6.04
C GLU A 68 -16.16 -27.14 7.38
N ARG A 69 -15.05 -27.79 7.73
CA ARG A 69 -14.29 -27.50 8.95
C ARG A 69 -12.98 -26.78 8.62
N LEU A 70 -12.72 -25.70 9.35
CA LEU A 70 -11.43 -25.04 9.36
C LEU A 70 -10.59 -25.60 10.51
N ASP A 71 -9.65 -26.48 10.18
CA ASP A 71 -8.77 -27.10 11.17
C ASP A 71 -7.82 -26.07 11.77
N GLU A 72 -7.24 -25.22 10.93
CA GLU A 72 -6.29 -24.18 11.32
C GLU A 72 -6.35 -22.99 10.36
N LEU A 73 -6.19 -21.78 10.90
CA LEU A 73 -5.93 -20.56 10.14
C LEU A 73 -4.96 -19.67 10.90
N ILE A 74 -3.85 -19.31 10.25
CA ILE A 74 -2.81 -18.44 10.79
C ILE A 74 -2.80 -17.13 10.01
N MET A 75 -2.82 -16.01 10.74
CA MET A 75 -2.69 -14.68 10.19
C MET A 75 -1.20 -14.34 10.01
N GLU A 76 -0.80 -14.07 8.77
CA GLU A 76 0.60 -13.80 8.40
C GLU A 76 0.88 -12.30 8.21
N ALA A 77 -0.05 -11.58 7.58
CA ALA A 77 0.07 -10.15 7.33
C ALA A 77 -1.30 -9.46 7.40
N PRO A 78 -1.43 -8.35 8.17
CA PRO A 78 -2.64 -7.53 8.18
C PRO A 78 -2.99 -7.06 6.77
N LEU A 79 -4.29 -7.04 6.44
CA LEU A 79 -4.77 -6.49 5.18
C LEU A 79 -5.33 -5.08 5.43
N LEU A 80 -4.53 -4.07 5.07
CA LEU A 80 -4.94 -2.67 5.13
C LEU A 80 -5.87 -2.35 3.97
N LEU A 81 -6.94 -1.61 4.27
CA LEU A 81 -7.88 -1.14 3.27
C LEU A 81 -7.57 0.33 2.94
N PRO A 82 -7.35 0.67 1.65
CA PRO A 82 -7.05 2.03 1.27
C PRO A 82 -8.30 2.92 1.42
N ALA A 83 -8.08 4.21 1.71
CA ALA A 83 -9.15 5.20 1.82
C ALA A 83 -9.90 5.40 0.50
N THR A 84 -9.22 5.20 -0.63
CA THR A 84 -9.75 5.26 -1.99
C THR A 84 -9.34 4.01 -2.76
N GLY A 85 -10.20 3.55 -3.68
CA GLY A 85 -9.95 2.31 -4.42
C GLY A 85 -10.43 1.08 -3.65
N GLY A 86 -9.67 -0.01 -3.74
CA GLY A 86 -10.02 -1.30 -3.20
C GLY A 86 -8.86 -2.28 -3.27
N VAL A 87 -9.08 -3.46 -2.72
CA VAL A 87 -8.09 -4.52 -2.70
C VAL A 87 -8.68 -5.72 -3.41
N ALA A 88 -7.94 -6.23 -4.40
CA ALA A 88 -8.24 -7.50 -5.03
C ALA A 88 -7.90 -8.63 -4.04
N LEU A 89 -8.82 -9.59 -3.88
CA LEU A 89 -8.63 -10.78 -3.08
C LEU A 89 -8.54 -12.02 -3.96
N GLN A 90 -7.62 -12.90 -3.60
CA GLN A 90 -7.51 -14.24 -4.17
C GLN A 90 -7.36 -15.26 -3.06
N ILE A 91 -8.23 -16.26 -3.04
CA ILE A 91 -8.21 -17.37 -2.10
C ILE A 91 -7.94 -18.63 -2.90
N VAL A 92 -6.88 -19.33 -2.54
CA VAL A 92 -6.47 -20.56 -3.21
C VAL A 92 -6.72 -21.72 -2.26
N VAL A 93 -7.61 -22.63 -2.64
CA VAL A 93 -7.80 -23.92 -1.98
C VAL A 93 -7.15 -24.99 -2.83
N GLU A 94 -6.12 -25.62 -2.29
CA GLU A 94 -5.38 -26.66 -3.01
C GLU A 94 -6.20 -27.96 -3.14
N ALA A 95 -5.68 -28.88 -3.97
CA ALA A 95 -6.21 -30.22 -4.04
C ALA A 95 -6.17 -30.91 -2.67
N ALA A 96 -7.10 -31.83 -2.43
CA ALA A 96 -7.09 -32.61 -1.20
C ALA A 96 -5.81 -33.45 -1.14
N ALA A 97 -5.11 -33.37 -0.01
CA ALA A 97 -4.03 -34.26 0.34
C ALA A 97 -4.57 -35.70 0.54
N GLY A 98 -3.66 -36.67 0.69
CA GLY A 98 -4.02 -38.09 0.83
C GLY A 98 -4.90 -38.41 2.06
N ASP A 99 -5.01 -37.49 3.02
CA ASP A 99 -5.84 -37.58 4.22
C ASP A 99 -7.18 -36.81 4.09
N GLY A 100 -7.48 -36.25 2.92
CA GLY A 100 -8.69 -35.48 2.66
C GLY A 100 -8.64 -34.01 3.08
N ARG A 101 -7.52 -33.54 3.65
CA ARG A 101 -7.34 -32.14 4.05
C ARG A 101 -6.92 -31.27 2.87
N ARG A 102 -7.34 -30.01 2.87
CA ARG A 102 -7.04 -29.04 1.81
C ARG A 102 -6.32 -27.82 2.39
N PRO A 103 -5.07 -27.55 1.98
CA PRO A 103 -4.44 -26.27 2.25
C PRO A 103 -5.26 -25.11 1.65
N ILE A 104 -5.36 -24.01 2.39
CA ILE A 104 -5.97 -22.77 1.93
C ILE A 104 -5.02 -21.59 2.17
N ALA A 105 -4.94 -20.67 1.22
CA ALA A 105 -4.14 -19.45 1.34
C ALA A 105 -4.89 -18.22 0.83
N PHE A 106 -4.69 -17.09 1.49
CA PHE A 106 -5.34 -15.82 1.21
C PHE A 106 -4.31 -14.81 0.73
N TYR A 107 -4.57 -14.23 -0.43
CA TYR A 107 -3.71 -13.27 -1.08
C TYR A 107 -4.47 -11.97 -1.34
N SER A 108 -3.77 -10.86 -1.20
CA SER A 108 -4.29 -9.54 -1.53
C SER A 108 -3.31 -8.71 -2.35
N ARG A 109 -3.87 -7.80 -3.13
CA ARG A 109 -3.12 -6.80 -3.89
C ARG A 109 -3.99 -5.56 -4.04
N ASP A 110 -3.38 -4.39 -3.94
CA ASP A 110 -4.06 -3.14 -4.29
C ASP A 110 -4.62 -3.25 -5.72
N GLU A 111 -5.87 -2.85 -5.92
CA GLU A 111 -6.53 -2.97 -7.21
C GLU A 111 -5.92 -2.08 -8.28
N ASP A 112 -5.35 -0.95 -7.87
CA ASP A 112 -4.75 0.05 -8.75
C ASP A 112 -3.24 -0.24 -8.97
N ALA A 113 -2.71 -1.30 -8.36
CA ALA A 113 -1.32 -1.70 -8.56
C ALA A 113 -1.07 -2.18 -10.00
N PRO A 114 0.15 -2.00 -10.53
CA PRO A 114 0.57 -2.58 -11.80
C PRO A 114 0.27 -4.09 -11.87
N ALA A 115 0.01 -4.60 -13.08
CA ALA A 115 -0.42 -5.99 -13.26
C ALA A 115 0.60 -7.02 -12.75
N ASP A 116 1.88 -6.68 -12.76
CA ASP A 116 3.03 -7.46 -12.29
C ASP A 116 3.37 -7.23 -10.81
N ALA A 117 2.65 -6.34 -10.11
CA ALA A 117 2.87 -6.13 -8.69
C ALA A 117 2.61 -7.44 -7.90
N PRO A 118 3.47 -7.75 -6.92
CA PRO A 118 3.39 -9.00 -6.17
C PRO A 118 2.14 -9.04 -5.29
N TRP A 119 1.60 -10.25 -5.12
CA TRP A 119 0.54 -10.49 -4.14
C TRP A 119 1.13 -10.65 -2.74
N THR A 120 0.45 -10.09 -1.74
CA THR A 120 0.78 -10.31 -0.33
C THR A 120 -0.05 -11.47 0.19
N ARG A 121 0.59 -12.48 0.79
CA ARG A 121 -0.13 -13.53 1.52
C ARG A 121 -0.51 -13.03 2.90
N ASN A 122 -1.81 -12.98 3.19
CA ASN A 122 -2.34 -12.44 4.45
C ASN A 122 -2.59 -13.52 5.49
N ALA A 123 -2.99 -14.72 5.05
CA ALA A 123 -3.28 -15.84 5.92
C ALA A 123 -3.09 -17.17 5.18
N SER A 124 -2.84 -18.23 5.93
CA SER A 124 -2.82 -19.61 5.43
C SER A 124 -3.42 -20.57 6.46
N GLY A 125 -3.92 -21.71 6.00
CA GLY A 125 -4.64 -22.64 6.86
C GLY A 125 -4.91 -23.98 6.20
N VAL A 126 -5.73 -24.78 6.88
CA VAL A 126 -6.12 -26.13 6.45
C VAL A 126 -7.62 -26.33 6.67
N LEU A 127 -8.29 -26.82 5.63
CA LEU A 127 -9.69 -27.24 5.65
C LEU A 127 -9.79 -28.76 5.69
N SER A 128 -10.82 -29.29 6.33
CA SER A 128 -11.14 -30.72 6.36
C SER A 128 -12.64 -30.96 6.22
N ALA A 129 -13.01 -32.18 5.84
CA ALA A 129 -14.41 -32.58 5.89
C ALA A 129 -14.92 -32.53 7.33
N ALA A 130 -16.20 -32.20 7.52
CA ALA A 130 -16.82 -32.26 8.83
C ALA A 130 -16.61 -33.67 9.44
N SER A 131 -15.95 -33.73 10.59
CA SER A 131 -15.84 -34.99 11.31
C SER A 131 -17.21 -35.37 11.87
N ALA A 132 -17.59 -36.63 11.70
CA ALA A 132 -18.81 -37.17 12.30
C ALA A 132 -18.65 -37.27 13.83
N GLY A 133 -18.96 -36.21 14.56
CA GLY A 133 -19.10 -36.21 16.00
C GLY A 133 -18.63 -34.93 16.68
N PRO A 134 -19.36 -34.39 17.67
CA PRO A 134 -18.84 -33.30 18.49
C PRO A 134 -17.72 -33.83 19.39
N SER A 135 -16.52 -33.27 19.27
CA SER A 135 -15.52 -33.30 20.35
C SER A 135 -15.80 -32.10 21.27
N VAL A 136 -16.91 -32.11 22.00
CA VAL A 136 -17.21 -31.06 22.98
C VAL A 136 -17.19 -31.66 24.38
N ALA A 137 -16.26 -31.18 25.19
CA ALA A 137 -16.32 -31.28 26.64
C ALA A 137 -17.49 -30.38 27.11
N GLU A 138 -18.59 -31.01 27.52
CA GLU A 138 -19.86 -30.41 27.96
C GLU A 138 -20.64 -29.55 26.94
N PRO A 139 -21.88 -29.95 26.56
CA PRO A 139 -22.72 -29.19 25.65
C PRO A 139 -23.08 -27.80 26.22
N PHE A 140 -23.04 -26.78 25.36
CA PHE A 140 -23.44 -25.41 25.70
C PHE A 140 -24.97 -25.28 25.64
N ASP A 141 -25.63 -25.24 26.81
CA ASP A 141 -27.07 -24.92 26.89
C ASP A 141 -27.29 -23.40 26.94
N ALA A 142 -27.66 -22.83 25.80
CA ALA A 142 -27.99 -21.41 25.66
C ALA A 142 -29.50 -21.10 25.76
N SER A 143 -30.33 -22.08 26.16
CA SER A 143 -31.79 -21.89 26.30
C SER A 143 -32.18 -21.05 27.52
N VAL A 144 -31.38 -21.10 28.59
CA VAL A 144 -31.54 -20.28 29.79
C VAL A 144 -30.53 -19.13 29.75
N TRP A 145 -31.02 -17.89 29.70
CA TRP A 145 -30.15 -16.73 29.54
C TRP A 145 -30.58 -15.52 30.40
N PRO A 146 -29.63 -14.82 31.07
CA PRO A 146 -28.22 -15.19 31.21
C PRO A 146 -28.05 -16.49 32.02
N PRO A 147 -26.91 -17.19 31.90
CA PRO A 147 -26.67 -18.43 32.62
C PRO A 147 -26.81 -18.26 34.13
N ARG A 148 -27.38 -19.27 34.80
CA ARG A 148 -27.63 -19.23 36.25
C ARG A 148 -26.32 -19.06 37.01
N GLY A 149 -26.28 -18.09 37.92
CA GLY A 149 -25.09 -17.81 38.75
C GLY A 149 -24.05 -16.91 38.08
N ALA A 150 -24.22 -16.55 36.81
CA ALA A 150 -23.34 -15.60 36.14
C ALA A 150 -23.60 -14.17 36.64
N ARG A 151 -22.53 -13.38 36.80
CA ARG A 151 -22.58 -12.00 37.31
C ARG A 151 -22.41 -11.02 36.16
N ALA A 152 -23.32 -10.06 36.03
CA ALA A 152 -23.23 -9.02 35.01
C ALA A 152 -21.94 -8.19 35.18
N VAL A 153 -21.32 -7.85 34.04
CA VAL A 153 -20.18 -6.95 33.96
C VAL A 153 -20.65 -5.60 33.43
N ASP A 154 -20.17 -4.52 34.01
CA ASP A 154 -20.42 -3.18 33.48
C ASP A 154 -19.58 -2.94 32.23
N THR A 155 -20.24 -2.77 31.09
CA THR A 155 -19.62 -2.51 29.78
C THR A 155 -19.89 -1.10 29.28
N THR A 156 -20.39 -0.19 30.14
CA THR A 156 -20.84 1.15 29.74
C THR A 156 -19.75 1.97 29.04
N ARG A 157 -18.49 1.85 29.48
CA ARG A 157 -17.35 2.57 28.91
C ARG A 157 -16.48 1.74 27.98
N LEU A 158 -16.90 0.53 27.63
CA LEU A 158 -16.08 -0.43 26.91
C LEU A 158 -15.46 0.13 25.63
N TYR A 159 -16.26 0.74 24.76
CA TYR A 159 -15.77 1.27 23.48
C TYR A 159 -14.91 2.53 23.66
N GLU A 160 -15.12 3.32 24.72
CA GLU A 160 -14.24 4.44 25.07
C GLU A 160 -12.87 3.94 25.52
N ASP A 161 -12.86 2.91 26.38
CA ASP A 161 -11.64 2.29 26.91
C ASP A 161 -10.85 1.58 25.79
N MET A 162 -11.56 0.88 24.89
CA MET A 162 -10.99 0.28 23.69
C MET A 162 -10.38 1.32 22.75
N ALA A 163 -11.05 2.47 22.54
CA ALA A 163 -10.51 3.55 21.73
C ALA A 163 -9.21 4.13 22.32
N ALA A 164 -9.15 4.28 23.66
CA ALA A 164 -7.92 4.71 24.35
C ALA A 164 -6.76 3.72 24.19
N GLN A 165 -7.05 2.44 23.94
CA GLN A 165 -6.07 1.38 23.65
C GLN A 165 -5.72 1.26 22.15
N GLY A 166 -6.34 2.07 21.28
CA GLY A 166 -6.08 2.07 19.85
C GLY A 166 -7.06 1.26 19.01
N TYR A 167 -8.15 0.73 19.59
CA TYR A 167 -9.24 0.11 18.82
C TYR A 167 -10.28 1.16 18.42
N GLY A 168 -10.19 1.66 17.20
CA GLY A 168 -11.16 2.57 16.58
C GLY A 168 -12.36 1.84 15.99
N TYR A 169 -13.09 1.09 16.81
CA TYR A 169 -14.33 0.46 16.36
C TYR A 169 -15.41 1.52 16.13
N GLY A 170 -15.91 1.60 14.89
CA GLY A 170 -17.06 2.41 14.50
C GLY A 170 -18.39 1.68 14.70
N PRO A 171 -19.52 2.33 14.36
CA PRO A 171 -20.87 1.86 14.65
C PRO A 171 -21.17 0.42 14.21
N ALA A 172 -20.64 -0.04 13.08
CA ALA A 172 -20.86 -1.40 12.59
C ALA A 172 -20.25 -2.50 13.48
N PHE A 173 -19.22 -2.15 14.25
CA PHE A 173 -18.52 -3.07 15.16
C PHE A 173 -18.97 -2.92 16.62
N HIS A 174 -19.97 -2.08 16.90
CA HIS A 174 -20.57 -1.93 18.25
C HIS A 174 -21.63 -3.00 18.53
N GLY A 175 -21.24 -4.26 18.35
CA GLY A 175 -22.12 -5.42 18.40
C GLY A 175 -22.35 -5.99 19.80
N LEU A 176 -21.46 -5.74 20.76
CA LEU A 176 -21.55 -6.31 22.11
C LEU A 176 -22.66 -5.63 22.92
N LYS A 177 -23.59 -6.42 23.46
CA LYS A 177 -24.77 -5.92 24.18
C LYS A 177 -24.65 -6.08 25.68
N ALA A 178 -24.15 -7.23 26.12
CA ALA A 178 -23.99 -7.51 27.54
C ALA A 178 -22.96 -8.62 27.75
N VAL A 179 -22.29 -8.59 28.90
CA VAL A 179 -21.31 -9.58 29.33
C VAL A 179 -21.61 -10.03 30.75
N TRP A 180 -21.42 -11.32 31.01
CA TRP A 180 -21.49 -11.90 32.35
C TRP A 180 -20.26 -12.75 32.63
N ARG A 181 -19.72 -12.67 33.84
CA ARG A 181 -18.67 -13.58 34.33
C ARG A 181 -19.31 -14.81 34.98
N GLY A 182 -18.88 -15.99 34.55
CA GLY A 182 -19.32 -17.29 35.06
C GLY A 182 -18.38 -17.83 36.14
N ALA A 183 -18.10 -19.13 36.06
CA ALA A 183 -17.04 -19.76 36.81
C ALA A 183 -15.65 -19.20 36.40
N GLU A 184 -14.61 -19.56 37.16
CA GLU A 184 -13.24 -19.17 36.81
C GLU A 184 -12.88 -19.58 35.38
N GLY A 185 -12.34 -18.64 34.61
CA GLY A 185 -12.01 -18.85 33.20
C GLY A 185 -13.20 -18.81 32.24
N VAL A 186 -14.42 -18.49 32.68
CA VAL A 186 -15.62 -18.50 31.82
C VAL A 186 -16.31 -17.13 31.80
N ALA A 187 -16.57 -16.63 30.60
CA ALA A 187 -17.42 -15.47 30.35
C ALA A 187 -18.55 -15.82 29.38
N TYR A 188 -19.63 -15.04 29.45
CA TYR A 188 -20.77 -15.14 28.57
C TYR A 188 -21.04 -13.78 27.95
N ALA A 189 -21.45 -13.76 26.68
CA ALA A 189 -21.75 -12.53 25.98
C ALA A 189 -23.03 -12.64 25.14
N GLU A 190 -23.79 -11.55 25.09
CA GLU A 190 -24.78 -11.31 24.05
C GLU A 190 -24.22 -10.34 23.04
N VAL A 191 -24.21 -10.73 21.77
CA VAL A 191 -23.80 -9.89 20.65
C VAL A 191 -24.92 -9.82 19.63
N ALA A 192 -25.08 -8.68 18.98
CA ALA A 192 -26.03 -8.52 17.90
C ALA A 192 -25.54 -7.48 16.90
N LEU A 193 -25.73 -7.76 15.61
CA LEU A 193 -25.41 -6.81 14.56
C LEU A 193 -26.20 -5.50 14.77
N PRO A 194 -25.53 -4.34 14.67
CA PRO A 194 -26.20 -3.05 14.62
C PRO A 194 -27.25 -3.00 13.50
N ALA A 195 -28.33 -2.23 13.72
CA ALA A 195 -29.49 -2.22 12.83
C ALA A 195 -29.16 -1.93 11.35
N HIS A 196 -28.18 -1.05 11.09
CA HIS A 196 -27.77 -0.66 9.74
C HIS A 196 -26.94 -1.72 9.00
N VAL A 197 -26.43 -2.75 9.70
CA VAL A 197 -25.69 -3.88 9.10
C VAL A 197 -26.53 -5.16 9.14
N LYS A 198 -27.51 -5.23 10.05
CA LYS A 198 -28.30 -6.44 10.35
C LYS A 198 -28.91 -7.12 9.12
N GLU A 199 -29.38 -6.35 8.15
CA GLU A 199 -29.99 -6.89 6.92
C GLU A 199 -29.01 -7.67 6.04
N GLN A 200 -27.70 -7.45 6.21
CA GLN A 200 -26.66 -8.17 5.47
C GLN A 200 -26.36 -9.55 6.05
N ALA A 201 -26.84 -9.86 7.26
CA ALA A 201 -26.48 -11.08 7.98
C ALA A 201 -26.70 -12.35 7.16
N SER A 202 -27.86 -12.47 6.49
CA SER A 202 -28.23 -13.66 5.71
C SER A 202 -27.39 -13.89 4.46
N ALA A 203 -26.58 -12.91 4.05
CA ALA A 203 -25.67 -13.05 2.92
C ALA A 203 -24.30 -13.64 3.33
N PHE A 204 -24.08 -13.86 4.62
CA PHE A 204 -22.87 -14.46 5.17
C PHE A 204 -23.21 -15.77 5.89
N GLY A 205 -22.24 -16.68 5.96
CA GLY A 205 -22.25 -17.78 6.91
C GLY A 205 -22.33 -17.22 8.33
N LEU A 206 -21.32 -16.43 8.70
CA LEU A 206 -21.29 -15.66 9.92
C LEU A 206 -20.72 -14.26 9.65
N HIS A 207 -21.55 -13.22 9.77
CA HIS A 207 -21.13 -11.86 9.45
C HIS A 207 -19.85 -11.46 10.21
N PRO A 208 -18.77 -10.99 9.54
CA PRO A 208 -17.49 -10.73 10.20
C PRO A 208 -17.56 -9.76 11.38
N ALA A 209 -18.36 -8.69 11.27
CA ALA A 209 -18.59 -7.75 12.39
C ALA A 209 -19.34 -8.38 13.59
N LEU A 210 -20.17 -9.42 13.37
CA LEU A 210 -20.84 -10.13 14.46
C LEU A 210 -19.84 -11.03 15.20
N LEU A 211 -19.01 -11.77 14.45
CA LEU A 211 -17.96 -12.58 15.05
C LEU A 211 -16.92 -11.69 15.75
N ASP A 212 -16.58 -10.53 15.20
CA ASP A 212 -15.64 -9.60 15.84
C ASP A 212 -16.18 -9.06 17.16
N ALA A 213 -17.48 -8.77 17.23
CA ALA A 213 -18.15 -8.40 18.48
C ALA A 213 -18.08 -9.49 19.55
N VAL A 214 -17.93 -10.76 19.18
CA VAL A 214 -17.64 -11.85 20.12
C VAL A 214 -16.24 -11.72 20.68
N LEU A 215 -15.26 -11.41 19.81
CA LEU A 215 -13.85 -11.25 20.21
C LEU A 215 -13.66 -10.09 21.19
N GLN A 216 -14.47 -9.04 21.07
CA GLN A 216 -14.49 -7.91 22.01
C GLN A 216 -14.84 -8.33 23.46
N ALA A 217 -15.39 -9.52 23.66
CA ALA A 217 -15.73 -10.05 24.99
C ALA A 217 -14.72 -11.07 25.54
N THR A 218 -13.66 -11.44 24.81
CA THR A 218 -12.76 -12.53 25.23
C THR A 218 -11.96 -12.22 26.48
N ASP A 219 -11.59 -10.95 26.65
CA ASP A 219 -10.79 -10.47 27.79
C ASP A 219 -11.54 -10.59 29.12
N PHE A 220 -12.88 -10.75 29.11
CA PHE A 220 -13.66 -10.94 30.33
C PHE A 220 -13.58 -12.36 30.90
N ALA A 221 -13.10 -13.34 30.12
CA ALA A 221 -12.90 -14.72 30.57
C ALA A 221 -11.62 -14.87 31.41
N SER A 222 -10.59 -14.06 31.13
CA SER A 222 -9.32 -14.11 31.87
C SER A 222 -9.40 -13.33 33.21
N PRO A 223 -8.84 -13.87 34.30
CA PRO A 223 -8.66 -13.13 35.55
C PRO A 223 -7.41 -12.23 35.55
N GLU A 224 -6.49 -12.40 34.59
CA GLU A 224 -5.24 -11.63 34.55
C GLU A 224 -5.43 -10.26 33.89
N PRO A 225 -4.66 -9.23 34.33
CA PRO A 225 -4.67 -7.93 33.68
C PRO A 225 -4.19 -8.06 32.24
N VAL A 226 -4.98 -7.47 31.35
CA VAL A 226 -4.67 -7.38 29.93
C VAL A 226 -3.45 -6.47 29.72
N ALA A 227 -2.47 -6.91 28.94
CA ALA A 227 -1.31 -6.10 28.57
C ALA A 227 -1.72 -4.84 27.79
N ASP A 228 -0.99 -3.74 27.97
CA ASP A 228 -1.28 -2.46 27.30
C ASP A 228 -1.14 -2.56 25.77
N GLY A 229 -2.10 -1.96 25.06
CA GLY A 229 -2.11 -1.83 23.60
C GLY A 229 -3.00 -2.83 22.86
N PRO A 230 -3.18 -2.65 21.54
CA PRO A 230 -4.08 -3.48 20.76
C PRO A 230 -3.48 -4.88 20.53
N ARG A 231 -4.35 -5.90 20.59
CA ARG A 231 -4.08 -7.28 20.20
C ARG A 231 -4.97 -7.64 19.04
N LEU A 232 -4.41 -8.38 18.09
CA LEU A 232 -5.13 -8.84 16.90
C LEU A 232 -5.28 -10.36 16.90
N PRO A 233 -6.34 -10.88 16.26
CA PRO A 233 -6.43 -12.28 15.87
C PRO A 233 -5.13 -12.78 15.22
N PHE A 234 -4.58 -13.88 15.71
CA PHE A 234 -3.37 -14.49 15.16
C PHE A 234 -3.59 -15.90 14.65
N ALA A 235 -4.26 -16.75 15.43
CA ALA A 235 -4.51 -18.14 15.05
C ALA A 235 -5.91 -18.60 15.47
N TRP A 236 -6.50 -19.44 14.62
CA TRP A 236 -7.78 -20.10 14.83
C TRP A 236 -7.59 -21.59 14.64
N SER A 237 -8.28 -22.40 15.44
CA SER A 237 -8.27 -23.85 15.30
C SER A 237 -9.66 -24.42 15.55
N GLY A 238 -10.02 -25.41 14.73
CA GLY A 238 -11.27 -26.15 14.86
C GLY A 238 -12.51 -25.25 14.79
N VAL A 239 -12.62 -24.42 13.75
CA VAL A 239 -13.81 -23.60 13.50
C VAL A 239 -14.82 -24.42 12.70
N SER A 240 -16.08 -24.40 13.13
CA SER A 240 -17.18 -25.08 12.43
C SER A 240 -18.45 -24.25 12.52
N LEU A 241 -19.23 -24.24 11.45
CA LEU A 241 -20.50 -23.51 11.33
C LEU A 241 -21.64 -24.52 11.24
N ALA A 242 -22.59 -24.45 12.16
CA ALA A 242 -23.78 -25.29 12.21
C ALA A 242 -25.02 -24.61 11.56
N ALA A 243 -25.09 -23.27 11.61
CA ALA A 243 -26.16 -22.49 11.02
C ALA A 243 -25.63 -21.16 10.47
N ALA A 244 -26.09 -20.78 9.27
CA ALA A 244 -25.69 -19.54 8.61
C ALA A 244 -26.66 -18.38 8.88
N GLY A 245 -26.20 -17.15 8.64
CA GLY A 245 -27.06 -15.96 8.58
C GLY A 245 -27.52 -15.41 9.94
N ALA A 246 -26.89 -15.83 11.04
CA ALA A 246 -27.23 -15.33 12.37
C ALA A 246 -26.97 -13.81 12.47
N SER A 247 -27.89 -13.09 13.12
CA SER A 247 -27.76 -11.65 13.37
C SER A 247 -27.59 -11.29 14.85
N ALA A 248 -27.76 -12.27 15.74
CA ALA A 248 -27.55 -12.15 17.16
C ALA A 248 -27.10 -13.50 17.73
N LEU A 249 -26.20 -13.47 18.71
CA LEU A 249 -25.62 -14.66 19.32
C LEU A 249 -25.60 -14.54 20.84
N ARG A 250 -25.74 -15.69 21.48
CA ARG A 250 -25.34 -15.97 22.85
C ARG A 250 -24.05 -16.77 22.79
N VAL A 251 -23.06 -16.35 23.56
CA VAL A 251 -21.71 -16.92 23.48
C VAL A 251 -21.26 -17.39 24.85
N ARG A 252 -20.65 -18.58 24.91
CA ARG A 252 -19.77 -19.00 26.01
C ARG A 252 -18.32 -18.88 25.56
N ILE A 253 -17.52 -18.21 26.37
CA ILE A 253 -16.09 -17.99 26.17
C ILE A 253 -15.37 -18.68 27.31
N THR A 254 -14.49 -19.62 26.98
CA THR A 254 -13.72 -20.40 27.96
C THR A 254 -12.24 -20.16 27.75
N ALA A 255 -11.53 -19.65 28.75
CA ALA A 255 -10.09 -19.49 28.71
C ALA A 255 -9.40 -20.86 28.64
N THR A 256 -8.52 -21.03 27.66
CA THR A 256 -7.71 -22.25 27.43
C THR A 256 -6.22 -21.99 27.66
N GLY A 257 -5.81 -20.72 27.78
CA GLY A 257 -4.47 -20.27 28.12
C GLY A 257 -4.45 -18.76 28.38
N ALA A 258 -3.26 -18.16 28.55
CA ALA A 258 -3.13 -16.73 28.83
C ALA A 258 -3.67 -15.84 27.68
N ASP A 259 -3.41 -16.23 26.44
CA ASP A 259 -3.80 -15.50 25.22
C ASP A 259 -4.76 -16.32 24.33
N SER A 260 -5.40 -17.35 24.88
CA SER A 260 -6.20 -18.31 24.12
C SER A 260 -7.55 -18.63 24.78
N VAL A 261 -8.59 -18.70 23.96
CA VAL A 261 -9.96 -19.02 24.37
C VAL A 261 -10.63 -20.00 23.40
N ALA A 262 -11.57 -20.80 23.90
CA ALA A 262 -12.57 -21.53 23.11
C ALA A 262 -13.89 -20.75 23.09
N LEU A 263 -14.64 -20.85 21.99
CA LEU A 263 -15.92 -20.16 21.79
C LEU A 263 -17.01 -21.14 21.40
N ASP A 264 -18.13 -21.11 22.12
CA ASP A 264 -19.38 -21.78 21.72
C ASP A 264 -20.42 -20.70 21.41
N LEU A 265 -20.98 -20.72 20.20
CA LEU A 265 -21.89 -19.69 19.70
C LEU A 265 -23.26 -20.31 19.42
N ALA A 266 -24.29 -19.74 20.04
CA ALA A 266 -25.68 -20.13 19.85
C ALA A 266 -26.52 -18.93 19.40
N GLY A 267 -27.60 -19.19 18.68
CA GLY A 267 -28.57 -18.18 18.29
C GLY A 267 -29.36 -17.65 19.50
N ALA A 268 -30.17 -16.61 19.26
CA ALA A 268 -31.08 -16.08 20.28
C ALA A 268 -32.15 -17.09 20.73
N ASP A 269 -32.42 -18.10 19.90
CA ASP A 269 -33.27 -19.27 20.17
C ASP A 269 -32.55 -20.36 20.99
N GLY A 270 -31.25 -20.23 21.22
CA GLY A 270 -30.41 -21.18 21.93
C GLY A 270 -29.90 -22.35 21.07
N LEU A 271 -30.18 -22.36 19.76
CA LEU A 271 -29.66 -23.38 18.85
C LEU A 271 -28.19 -23.13 18.49
N PRO A 272 -27.35 -24.17 18.33
CA PRO A 272 -25.95 -23.99 17.93
C PRO A 272 -25.81 -23.28 16.59
N VAL A 273 -24.90 -22.31 16.52
CA VAL A 273 -24.56 -21.55 15.31
C VAL A 273 -23.14 -21.87 14.87
N ALA A 274 -22.16 -21.78 15.77
CA ALA A 274 -20.76 -22.05 15.45
C ALA A 274 -19.98 -22.48 16.70
N SER A 275 -18.81 -23.08 16.49
CA SER A 275 -17.85 -23.39 17.55
C SER A 275 -16.43 -23.07 17.09
N VAL A 276 -15.58 -22.67 18.03
CA VAL A 276 -14.15 -22.45 17.85
C VAL A 276 -13.43 -23.16 18.98
N GLU A 277 -12.63 -24.18 18.66
CA GLU A 277 -11.89 -24.94 19.67
C GLU A 277 -10.76 -24.12 20.31
N SER A 278 -10.11 -23.27 19.52
CA SER A 278 -9.08 -22.36 20.02
C SER A 278 -8.98 -21.12 19.14
N PHE A 279 -8.96 -19.95 19.79
CA PHE A 279 -8.67 -18.65 19.21
C PHE A 279 -7.55 -18.00 20.01
N THR A 280 -6.51 -17.52 19.32
CA THR A 280 -5.34 -16.91 19.95
C THR A 280 -5.09 -15.51 19.40
N VAL A 281 -4.78 -14.58 20.30
CA VAL A 281 -4.45 -13.18 19.98
C VAL A 281 -2.96 -12.88 20.18
N ARG A 282 -2.45 -11.85 19.50
CA ARG A 282 -1.09 -11.33 19.71
C ARG A 282 -1.06 -9.80 19.76
N PRO A 283 -0.17 -9.20 20.57
CA PRO A 283 0.08 -7.76 20.54
C PRO A 283 0.56 -7.29 19.17
N VAL A 284 0.11 -6.10 18.77
CA VAL A 284 0.56 -5.43 17.55
C VAL A 284 1.00 -4.00 17.87
N THR A 285 2.07 -3.53 17.25
CA THR A 285 2.51 -2.13 17.37
C THR A 285 1.93 -1.28 16.25
N ALA A 286 1.74 0.01 16.50
CA ALA A 286 1.32 0.95 15.45
C ALA A 286 2.30 0.97 14.25
N GLU A 287 3.59 0.72 14.49
CA GLU A 287 4.61 0.62 13.45
C GLU A 287 4.38 -0.57 12.50
N GLN A 288 3.93 -1.72 13.02
CA GLN A 288 3.59 -2.90 12.21
C GLN A 288 2.33 -2.68 11.34
N LEU A 289 1.48 -1.72 11.71
CA LEU A 289 0.24 -1.38 11.01
C LEU A 289 0.33 -0.12 10.14
N ARG A 290 1.52 0.49 10.04
CA ARG A 290 1.73 1.57 9.08
C ARG A 290 1.64 1.00 7.68
N PRO A 291 0.90 1.66 6.76
CA PRO A 291 0.97 1.32 5.35
C PRO A 291 2.44 1.26 4.96
N ARG A 292 2.89 0.12 4.42
CA ARG A 292 4.19 0.08 3.77
C ARG A 292 4.11 1.13 2.68
N ALA A 293 4.88 2.20 2.83
CA ALA A 293 5.08 3.18 1.77
C ALA A 293 5.79 2.45 0.63
N HIS A 294 5.01 1.73 -0.18
CA HIS A 294 5.49 1.14 -1.40
C HIS A 294 5.90 2.30 -2.31
N ASP A 295 7.19 2.37 -2.62
CA ASP A 295 7.77 2.86 -3.88
C ASP A 295 7.26 4.20 -4.44
N ALA A 296 6.79 5.13 -3.60
CA ALA A 296 6.29 6.43 -4.06
C ALA A 296 7.41 7.44 -4.36
N LEU A 297 8.64 7.17 -3.90
CA LEU A 297 9.79 8.02 -4.18
C LEU A 297 10.63 7.41 -5.30
N PHE A 298 10.96 8.24 -6.28
CA PHE A 298 11.81 7.87 -7.40
C PHE A 298 13.07 8.72 -7.41
N HIS A 299 14.18 8.13 -7.86
CA HIS A 299 15.40 8.86 -8.17
C HIS A 299 15.87 8.53 -9.60
N LEU A 300 16.67 9.42 -10.19
CA LEU A 300 17.36 9.13 -11.44
C LEU A 300 18.59 8.27 -11.15
N ARG A 301 18.63 7.07 -11.72
CA ARG A 301 19.79 6.18 -11.68
C ARG A 301 20.53 6.26 -13.01
N TRP A 302 21.78 6.65 -12.96
CA TRP A 302 22.69 6.64 -14.10
C TRP A 302 23.39 5.29 -14.20
N THR A 303 23.40 4.71 -15.39
CA THR A 303 24.11 3.45 -15.68
C THR A 303 25.11 3.67 -16.79
N SER A 304 26.36 3.27 -16.55
CA SER A 304 27.41 3.28 -17.58
C SER A 304 27.06 2.27 -18.67
N ARG A 305 27.31 2.67 -19.92
CA ARG A 305 27.13 1.90 -21.14
C ARG A 305 28.42 2.01 -21.96
N PRO A 306 28.81 0.95 -22.68
CA PRO A 306 29.86 1.07 -23.68
C PRO A 306 29.48 2.17 -24.69
N LEU A 307 30.47 2.96 -25.12
CA LEU A 307 30.28 3.84 -26.27
C LEU A 307 29.86 3.01 -27.48
N PRO A 308 29.00 3.56 -28.37
CA PRO A 308 28.76 2.94 -29.67
C PRO A 308 30.10 2.69 -30.36
N ALA A 309 30.26 1.49 -30.93
CA ALA A 309 31.47 1.19 -31.70
C ALA A 309 31.62 2.25 -32.80
N PRO A 310 32.84 2.76 -33.07
CA PRO A 310 33.05 3.59 -34.25
C PRO A 310 32.56 2.78 -35.44
N LEU A 311 31.69 3.37 -36.27
CA LEU A 311 31.26 2.75 -37.53
C LEU A 311 32.53 2.31 -38.26
N SER A 312 32.75 1.00 -38.36
CA SER A 312 33.89 0.49 -39.12
C SER A 312 33.72 0.99 -40.54
N ALA A 313 34.82 1.33 -41.19
CA ALA A 313 34.83 1.70 -42.61
C ALA A 313 34.55 0.48 -43.52
N ASP A 314 33.65 -0.42 -43.12
CA ASP A 314 33.09 -1.42 -44.00
C ASP A 314 32.10 -0.73 -44.93
N ALA A 315 32.29 -0.91 -46.24
CA ALA A 315 31.64 -0.12 -47.30
C ALA A 315 30.10 -0.21 -47.34
N GLN A 316 29.49 -1.07 -46.53
CA GLN A 316 28.03 -1.20 -46.38
C GLN A 316 27.48 -0.32 -45.24
N ASP A 317 28.18 -0.16 -44.12
CA ASP A 317 27.77 0.71 -43.01
C ASP A 317 28.06 2.19 -43.30
N ALA A 318 29.12 2.47 -44.08
CA ALA A 318 29.42 3.82 -44.56
C ALA A 318 28.31 4.40 -45.47
N ARG A 319 27.56 3.56 -46.19
CA ARG A 319 26.43 4.00 -47.04
C ARG A 319 25.18 4.29 -46.21
N ALA A 320 24.89 3.50 -45.19
CA ALA A 320 23.79 3.76 -44.26
C ALA A 320 24.05 5.02 -43.40
N ALA A 321 25.31 5.29 -43.04
CA ALA A 321 25.71 6.52 -42.35
C ALA A 321 25.72 7.77 -43.25
N GLN A 322 25.87 7.61 -44.57
CA GLN A 322 25.74 8.70 -45.56
C GLN A 322 24.28 9.06 -45.87
N ASP A 323 23.35 8.13 -45.71
CA ASP A 323 21.91 8.33 -45.90
C ASP A 323 21.16 8.72 -44.61
N ALA A 324 21.85 8.72 -43.44
CA ALA A 324 21.26 9.19 -42.19
C ALA A 324 21.13 10.72 -42.21
N PRO A 325 19.97 11.27 -41.82
CA PRO A 325 19.77 12.71 -41.81
C PRO A 325 20.75 13.37 -40.84
N ALA A 326 21.53 14.35 -41.32
CA ALA A 326 22.60 14.97 -40.54
C ALA A 326 22.03 15.61 -39.27
N ALA A 327 22.39 15.06 -38.12
CA ALA A 327 22.07 15.66 -36.83
C ALA A 327 22.78 17.02 -36.72
N VAL A 328 22.06 18.04 -36.23
CA VAL A 328 22.61 19.39 -36.03
C VAL A 328 22.92 19.57 -34.55
N ALA A 329 24.14 19.98 -34.23
CA ALA A 329 24.51 20.28 -32.84
C ALA A 329 24.18 21.73 -32.47
N HIS A 330 23.55 21.92 -31.32
CA HIS A 330 23.45 23.22 -30.66
C HIS A 330 24.17 23.17 -29.31
N HIS A 331 25.28 23.89 -29.20
CA HIS A 331 26.02 24.00 -27.94
C HIS A 331 25.36 25.07 -27.07
N ALA A 332 24.80 24.65 -25.93
CA ALA A 332 24.23 25.59 -24.98
C ALA A 332 25.29 26.60 -24.52
N LEU A 333 24.92 27.88 -24.47
CA LEU A 333 25.81 28.95 -24.03
C LEU A 333 26.44 28.62 -22.67
N ARG A 334 27.71 29.00 -22.50
CA ARG A 334 28.38 28.97 -21.20
C ARG A 334 28.47 30.39 -20.66
N GLY A 335 28.05 30.58 -19.41
CA GLY A 335 28.20 31.87 -18.74
C GLY A 335 29.68 32.19 -18.52
N THR A 336 30.12 33.38 -18.92
CA THR A 336 31.51 33.85 -18.73
C THR A 336 31.62 34.99 -17.70
N GLY A 337 30.55 35.23 -16.93
CA GLY A 337 30.47 36.25 -15.88
C GLY A 337 29.03 36.68 -15.60
N GLY A 338 28.81 37.42 -14.50
CA GLY A 338 27.47 37.87 -14.05
C GLY A 338 26.84 36.97 -12.99
N ASP A 339 25.66 37.33 -12.50
CA ASP A 339 24.92 36.49 -11.55
C ASP A 339 24.32 35.24 -12.23
N ILE A 340 24.15 34.16 -11.45
CA ILE A 340 23.63 32.87 -11.96
C ILE A 340 22.22 33.03 -12.59
N PRO A 341 21.27 33.79 -12.01
CA PRO A 341 19.96 33.98 -12.62
C PRO A 341 19.98 34.59 -14.03
N ALA A 342 20.84 35.59 -14.28
CA ALA A 342 20.98 36.17 -15.61
C ALA A 342 21.56 35.16 -16.60
N GLN A 343 22.54 34.35 -16.17
CA GLN A 343 23.11 33.29 -16.99
C GLN A 343 22.06 32.22 -17.33
N VAL A 344 21.30 31.73 -16.36
CA VAL A 344 20.19 30.78 -16.58
C VAL A 344 19.22 31.31 -17.64
N ARG A 345 18.82 32.59 -17.52
CA ARG A 345 17.91 33.21 -18.50
C ARG A 345 18.50 33.22 -19.90
N ALA A 346 19.74 33.68 -20.04
CA ALA A 346 20.40 33.73 -21.35
C ALA A 346 20.56 32.34 -21.99
N VAL A 347 20.95 31.33 -21.21
CA VAL A 347 21.10 29.95 -21.70
C VAL A 347 19.77 29.34 -22.11
N THR A 348 18.73 29.50 -21.28
CA THR A 348 17.39 28.96 -21.60
C THR A 348 16.73 29.68 -22.78
N GLU A 349 16.91 31.00 -22.93
CA GLU A 349 16.43 31.76 -24.10
C GLU A 349 17.13 31.30 -25.39
N ASP A 350 18.44 31.08 -25.35
CA ASP A 350 19.23 30.58 -26.48
C ASP A 350 18.78 29.17 -26.91
N VAL A 351 18.67 28.24 -25.97
CA VAL A 351 18.24 26.87 -26.28
C VAL A 351 16.78 26.86 -26.74
N LEU A 352 15.88 27.62 -26.11
CA LEU A 352 14.49 27.72 -26.55
C LEU A 352 14.39 28.20 -28.00
N ALA A 353 15.17 29.22 -28.37
CA ALA A 353 15.21 29.71 -29.74
C ALA A 353 15.74 28.65 -30.73
N ALA A 354 16.71 27.82 -30.32
CA ALA A 354 17.20 26.71 -31.13
C ALA A 354 16.14 25.61 -31.33
N LEU A 355 15.42 25.24 -30.25
CA LEU A 355 14.32 24.29 -30.30
C LEU A 355 13.21 24.79 -31.24
N GLN A 356 12.80 26.04 -31.11
CA GLN A 356 11.77 26.66 -31.95
C GLN A 356 12.15 26.67 -33.43
N ARG A 357 13.38 27.10 -33.77
CA ARG A 357 13.88 27.06 -35.16
C ARG A 357 13.83 25.64 -35.75
N ARG A 358 14.16 24.61 -34.96
CA ARG A 358 14.08 23.22 -35.42
C ARG A 358 12.64 22.75 -35.62
N LEU A 359 11.69 23.22 -34.82
CA LEU A 359 10.28 22.90 -34.99
C LEU A 359 9.67 23.58 -36.22
N GLU A 360 10.12 24.79 -36.54
CA GLU A 360 9.74 25.52 -37.76
C GLU A 360 10.32 24.91 -39.05
N ASP A 361 11.38 24.10 -38.92
CA ASP A 361 12.00 23.41 -40.03
C ASP A 361 11.22 22.12 -40.40
N GLU A 362 10.44 22.25 -41.47
CA GLU A 362 9.60 21.19 -42.04
C GLU A 362 10.38 20.19 -42.92
N ASP A 363 11.70 20.34 -43.10
CA ASP A 363 12.48 19.40 -43.92
C ASP A 363 12.43 17.98 -43.31
N PRO A 364 11.79 17.00 -43.97
CA PRO A 364 11.71 15.63 -43.49
C PRO A 364 13.06 14.91 -43.53
N ALA A 365 14.06 15.45 -44.23
CA ALA A 365 15.43 14.94 -44.28
C ALA A 365 16.34 15.54 -43.20
N ALA A 366 15.86 16.47 -42.37
CA ALA A 366 16.65 17.03 -41.28
C ALA A 366 16.63 16.09 -40.06
N GLY A 367 17.80 15.83 -39.48
CA GLY A 367 17.95 14.93 -38.32
C GLY A 367 17.44 15.56 -37.02
N PRO A 368 17.53 14.85 -35.88
CA PRO A 368 17.25 15.46 -34.59
C PRO A 368 18.23 16.60 -34.29
N LEU A 369 17.77 17.63 -33.59
CA LEU A 369 18.66 18.64 -33.01
C LEU A 369 19.29 18.06 -31.74
N VAL A 370 20.62 18.01 -31.71
CA VAL A 370 21.40 17.55 -30.57
C VAL A 370 21.77 18.75 -29.72
N VAL A 371 21.14 18.89 -28.56
CA VAL A 371 21.44 19.92 -27.58
C VAL A 371 22.59 19.42 -26.71
N LEU A 372 23.72 20.13 -26.75
CA LEU A 372 24.93 19.80 -26.02
C LEU A 372 25.08 20.70 -24.81
N THR A 373 25.06 20.10 -23.61
CA THR A 373 25.38 20.78 -22.36
C THR A 373 26.74 20.32 -21.80
N ARG A 374 27.30 21.08 -20.86
CA ARG A 374 28.55 20.73 -20.18
C ARG A 374 28.40 20.77 -18.66
N GLY A 375 28.40 19.61 -18.02
CA GLY A 375 28.26 19.46 -16.57
C GLY A 375 26.90 19.95 -16.05
N ALA A 376 25.85 19.93 -16.86
CA ALA A 376 24.52 20.42 -16.47
C ALA A 376 23.78 19.48 -15.52
N VAL A 377 24.23 18.23 -15.40
CA VAL A 377 23.70 17.22 -14.48
C VAL A 377 24.81 16.50 -13.74
N SER A 378 24.52 16.05 -12.52
CA SER A 378 25.41 15.15 -11.79
C SER A 378 25.10 13.71 -12.21
N VAL A 379 26.12 13.02 -12.74
CA VAL A 379 26.05 11.60 -13.11
C VAL A 379 26.59 10.74 -11.98
N THR A 380 27.70 11.19 -11.37
CA THR A 380 28.29 10.57 -10.18
C THR A 380 28.19 11.48 -8.94
N PRO A 381 28.08 10.90 -7.73
CA PRO A 381 28.02 11.69 -6.50
C PRO A 381 29.25 12.59 -6.32
N GLY A 382 29.02 13.87 -6.04
CA GLY A 382 30.09 14.85 -5.79
C GLY A 382 30.55 15.64 -7.02
N GLU A 383 29.95 15.40 -8.19
CA GLU A 383 30.15 16.28 -9.37
C GLU A 383 29.58 17.68 -9.14
N ASP A 384 30.36 18.70 -9.48
CA ASP A 384 29.87 20.07 -9.58
C ASP A 384 28.93 20.20 -10.78
N VAL A 385 27.78 20.84 -10.56
CA VAL A 385 26.77 21.09 -11.60
C VAL A 385 26.85 22.54 -12.08
N ASP A 386 26.91 22.73 -13.40
CA ASP A 386 26.75 24.03 -14.03
C ASP A 386 25.29 24.50 -13.89
N LEU A 387 25.06 25.29 -12.84
CA LEU A 387 23.73 25.80 -12.50
C LEU A 387 23.11 26.67 -13.60
N ALA A 388 23.91 27.26 -14.50
CA ALA A 388 23.39 28.03 -15.62
C ALA A 388 22.78 27.12 -16.70
N GLN A 389 23.35 25.93 -16.89
CA GLN A 389 22.89 24.97 -17.89
C GLN A 389 21.91 23.92 -17.35
N ALA A 390 21.88 23.65 -16.03
CA ALA A 390 20.98 22.66 -15.44
C ALA A 390 19.50 22.79 -15.87
N PRO A 391 18.91 24.00 -16.00
CA PRO A 391 17.52 24.17 -16.44
C PRO A 391 17.25 23.75 -17.88
N VAL A 392 18.28 23.66 -18.73
CA VAL A 392 18.16 23.17 -20.12
C VAL A 392 17.57 21.77 -20.16
N TRP A 393 17.93 20.92 -19.20
CA TRP A 393 17.42 19.54 -19.12
C TRP A 393 15.90 19.49 -18.95
N GLY A 394 15.33 20.35 -18.09
CA GLY A 394 13.87 20.43 -17.93
C GLY A 394 13.15 20.99 -19.15
N LEU A 395 13.75 21.99 -19.80
CA LEU A 395 13.22 22.60 -21.03
C LEU A 395 13.18 21.60 -22.19
N VAL A 396 14.31 20.95 -22.48
CA VAL A 396 14.43 20.00 -23.59
C VAL A 396 13.57 18.76 -23.35
N ARG A 397 13.50 18.25 -22.11
CA ARG A 397 12.62 17.12 -21.76
C ARG A 397 11.15 17.42 -22.05
N SER A 398 10.71 18.66 -21.77
CA SER A 398 9.35 19.10 -22.09
C SER A 398 9.13 19.13 -23.61
N ALA A 399 10.08 19.67 -24.37
CA ALA A 399 10.03 19.68 -25.84
C ALA A 399 10.05 18.27 -26.46
N GLN A 400 10.80 17.33 -25.87
CA GLN A 400 10.84 15.91 -26.28
C GLN A 400 9.51 15.21 -26.04
N ALA A 401 8.85 15.48 -24.91
CA ALA A 401 7.53 14.93 -24.60
C ALA A 401 6.47 15.41 -25.59
N GLU A 402 6.55 16.67 -26.01
CA GLU A 402 5.64 17.25 -27.01
C GLU A 402 5.98 16.82 -28.45
N ASN A 403 7.26 16.60 -28.77
CA ASN A 403 7.76 16.31 -30.11
C ASN A 403 8.76 15.13 -30.11
N PRO A 404 8.28 13.88 -29.97
CA PRO A 404 9.15 12.70 -29.88
C PRO A 404 10.09 12.55 -31.07
N GLY A 405 11.36 12.21 -30.81
CA GLY A 405 12.38 11.95 -31.83
C GLY A 405 12.98 13.19 -32.50
N ARG A 406 12.54 14.41 -32.17
CA ARG A 406 13.05 15.65 -32.78
C ARG A 406 14.29 16.22 -32.08
N PHE A 407 14.55 15.80 -30.84
CA PHE A 407 15.62 16.35 -29.99
C PHE A 407 16.37 15.26 -29.24
N VAL A 408 17.69 15.38 -29.16
CA VAL A 408 18.56 14.57 -28.30
C VAL A 408 19.30 15.51 -27.36
N LEU A 409 19.37 15.17 -26.08
CA LEU A 409 20.10 15.94 -25.08
C LEU A 409 21.32 15.15 -24.61
N LEU A 410 22.51 15.73 -24.75
CA LEU A 410 23.76 15.09 -24.36
C LEU A 410 24.61 16.03 -23.50
N ASP A 411 24.90 15.62 -22.28
CA ASP A 411 25.75 16.38 -21.36
C ASP A 411 27.17 15.82 -21.29
N SER A 412 28.19 16.66 -21.42
CA SER A 412 29.60 16.23 -21.41
C SER A 412 30.39 16.89 -20.28
N ASP A 413 31.45 16.25 -19.80
CA ASP A 413 32.48 16.91 -18.97
C ASP A 413 33.54 17.67 -19.81
N GLY A 414 33.48 17.53 -21.13
CA GLY A 414 34.46 18.08 -22.07
C GLY A 414 35.65 17.17 -22.34
N SER A 415 35.58 15.87 -21.98
CA SER A 415 36.64 14.90 -22.27
C SER A 415 36.70 14.45 -23.73
N MET A 416 35.65 14.70 -24.52
CA MET A 416 35.53 14.28 -25.93
C MET A 416 35.31 15.48 -26.84
N ASP A 417 35.69 15.32 -28.12
CA ASP A 417 35.49 16.37 -29.12
C ASP A 417 34.00 16.48 -29.54
N PRO A 418 33.56 17.68 -30.00
CA PRO A 418 32.17 17.88 -30.43
C PRO A 418 31.68 16.96 -31.55
N ASP A 419 32.53 16.59 -32.50
CA ASP A 419 32.16 15.75 -33.64
C ASP A 419 31.91 14.31 -33.18
N GLU A 420 32.70 13.84 -32.22
CA GLU A 420 32.54 12.54 -31.58
C GLU A 420 31.27 12.49 -30.72
N LEU A 421 30.96 13.55 -29.97
CA LEU A 421 29.70 13.68 -29.24
C LEU A 421 28.49 13.63 -30.20
N LEU A 422 28.59 14.27 -31.37
CA LEU A 422 27.54 14.23 -32.38
C LEU A 422 27.35 12.83 -32.97
N ARG A 423 28.45 12.09 -33.20
CA ARG A 423 28.39 10.67 -33.62
C ARG A 423 27.71 9.80 -32.56
N ILE A 424 28.05 10.01 -31.29
CA ILE A 424 27.42 9.29 -30.17
C ILE A 424 25.91 9.60 -30.13
N ALA A 425 25.53 10.87 -30.24
CA ALA A 425 24.13 11.30 -30.27
C ALA A 425 23.34 10.71 -31.44
N ALA A 426 23.94 10.60 -32.63
CA ALA A 426 23.29 10.02 -33.79
C ALA A 426 23.08 8.49 -33.69
N ALA A 427 23.92 7.80 -32.91
CA ALA A 427 23.82 6.36 -32.68
C ALA A 427 23.04 5.99 -31.39
N LEU A 428 22.63 6.99 -30.60
CA LEU A 428 21.88 6.80 -29.36
C LEU A 428 20.41 6.52 -29.66
N ASP A 429 19.89 5.42 -29.14
CA ASP A 429 18.44 5.15 -29.06
C ASP A 429 17.84 5.73 -27.76
N GLU A 430 18.43 6.82 -27.26
CA GLU A 430 18.07 7.44 -26.00
C GLU A 430 17.88 8.95 -26.21
N PRO A 431 16.81 9.54 -25.67
CA PRO A 431 16.57 10.97 -25.80
C PRO A 431 17.51 11.81 -24.94
N GLU A 432 18.06 11.24 -23.86
CA GLU A 432 18.90 11.93 -22.89
C GLU A 432 20.08 11.03 -22.48
N ALA A 433 21.29 11.58 -22.52
CA ALA A 433 22.50 10.88 -22.07
C ALA A 433 23.55 11.84 -21.53
N ALA A 434 24.59 11.29 -20.89
CA ALA A 434 25.74 12.04 -20.45
C ALA A 434 27.05 11.29 -20.74
N VAL A 435 28.14 12.01 -20.93
CA VAL A 435 29.49 11.48 -21.13
C VAL A 435 30.40 11.98 -20.02
N ARG A 436 31.11 11.05 -19.36
CA ARG A 436 32.10 11.33 -18.31
C ARG A 436 33.34 10.49 -18.55
N GLY A 437 34.51 11.12 -18.66
CA GLY A 437 35.78 10.43 -18.83
C GLY A 437 35.84 9.49 -20.05
N GLY A 438 35.08 9.79 -21.11
CA GLY A 438 34.94 8.91 -22.28
C GLY A 438 34.00 7.71 -22.09
N GLU A 439 33.22 7.66 -21.02
CA GLU A 439 32.16 6.67 -20.82
C GLU A 439 30.78 7.30 -21.02
N LEU A 440 29.85 6.54 -21.62
CA LEU A 440 28.47 6.95 -21.82
C LEU A 440 27.61 6.52 -20.64
N TYR A 441 26.75 7.42 -20.19
CA TYR A 441 25.80 7.19 -19.11
C TYR A 441 24.39 7.49 -19.60
N VAL A 442 23.48 6.57 -19.31
CA VAL A 442 22.05 6.73 -19.59
C VAL A 442 21.28 6.70 -18.29
N SER A 443 20.26 7.55 -18.19
CA SER A 443 19.44 7.65 -16.98
C SER A 443 18.17 6.82 -17.08
N ARG A 444 17.74 6.28 -15.95
CA ARG A 444 16.43 5.64 -15.77
C ARG A 444 15.83 6.09 -14.46
N LEU A 445 14.52 6.27 -14.44
CA LEU A 445 13.80 6.46 -13.20
C LEU A 445 13.79 5.12 -12.44
N ALA A 446 14.26 5.12 -11.20
CA ALA A 446 14.30 3.95 -10.33
C ALA A 446 13.56 4.26 -9.02
N THR A 447 12.92 3.24 -8.44
CA THR A 447 12.32 3.37 -7.12
C THR A 447 13.41 3.57 -6.09
N LEU A 448 13.18 4.51 -5.17
CA LEU A 448 14.02 4.70 -4.01
C LEU A 448 13.45 3.82 -2.89
N PRO A 449 14.17 2.77 -2.44
CA PRO A 449 13.68 1.94 -1.35
C PRO A 449 13.48 2.80 -0.10
N ALA A 450 12.40 2.52 0.63
CA ALA A 450 12.12 3.22 1.88
C ALA A 450 13.32 3.06 2.83
N ALA A 451 13.96 4.18 3.16
CA ALA A 451 15.05 4.18 4.13
C ALA A 451 14.52 3.79 5.50
N GLU A 452 15.31 3.04 6.28
CA GLU A 452 15.02 2.83 7.70
C GLU A 452 14.89 4.20 8.39
N PRO A 453 13.90 4.39 9.28
CA PRO A 453 13.69 5.65 9.96
C PRO A 453 14.92 5.99 10.81
N GLN A 454 15.75 6.88 10.31
CA GLN A 454 16.80 7.50 11.10
C GLN A 454 16.17 8.58 11.99
N PRO A 455 16.69 8.78 13.23
CA PRO A 455 16.29 9.92 14.05
C PRO A 455 16.39 11.20 13.22
N ALA A 456 15.36 12.04 13.30
CA ALA A 456 15.17 13.17 12.41
C ALA A 456 16.48 13.95 12.22
N PRO A 457 17.01 14.06 10.99
CA PRO A 457 18.32 14.67 10.75
C PRO A 457 18.32 16.19 11.00
N TRP A 458 17.16 16.76 11.34
CA TRP A 458 16.95 18.19 11.50
C TRP A 458 17.29 18.58 12.94
N GLY A 459 18.57 18.85 13.17
CA GLY A 459 19.00 19.45 14.43
C GLY A 459 18.30 20.80 14.67
N PRO A 460 18.06 21.19 15.93
CA PRO A 460 17.32 22.42 16.26
C PRO A 460 17.98 23.71 15.77
N GLN A 461 19.25 23.63 15.34
CA GLN A 461 20.05 24.75 14.83
C GLN A 461 20.04 24.84 13.29
N GLY A 462 19.50 23.84 12.59
CA GLY A 462 19.45 23.81 11.12
C GLY A 462 18.31 24.67 10.58
N THR A 463 18.56 25.39 9.48
CA THR A 463 17.50 26.13 8.76
C THR A 463 16.94 25.29 7.63
N VAL A 464 15.61 25.10 7.61
CA VAL A 464 14.90 24.40 6.53
C VAL A 464 14.35 25.42 5.53
N LEU A 465 14.79 25.32 4.27
CA LEU A 465 14.28 26.11 3.16
C LEU A 465 13.08 25.39 2.52
N ILE A 466 11.93 26.07 2.47
CA ILE A 466 10.75 25.60 1.75
C ILE A 466 10.55 26.47 0.51
N THR A 467 10.84 25.91 -0.65
CA THR A 467 10.58 26.55 -1.94
C THR A 467 9.09 26.42 -2.28
N GLY A 468 8.42 27.55 -2.50
CA GLY A 468 6.96 27.60 -2.52
C GLY A 468 6.30 27.59 -1.13
N GLY A 469 7.08 27.83 -0.07
CA GLY A 469 6.62 27.90 1.33
C GLY A 469 5.51 28.91 1.59
N THR A 470 5.37 29.91 0.72
CA THR A 470 4.31 30.94 0.80
C THR A 470 2.96 30.50 0.19
N GLY A 471 2.88 29.28 -0.35
CA GLY A 471 1.63 28.70 -0.89
C GLY A 471 0.93 27.80 0.13
N GLY A 472 -0.32 27.42 -0.13
CA GLY A 472 -1.12 26.62 0.83
C GLY A 472 -0.44 25.30 1.24
N VAL A 473 0.12 24.56 0.28
CA VAL A 473 0.88 23.32 0.56
C VAL A 473 2.18 23.63 1.33
N GLY A 474 2.92 24.65 0.92
CA GLY A 474 4.17 25.05 1.57
C GLY A 474 3.97 25.45 3.04
N ALA A 475 2.87 26.16 3.34
CA ALA A 475 2.49 26.51 4.70
C ALA A 475 2.09 25.29 5.54
N ALA A 476 1.37 24.33 4.95
CA ALA A 476 1.02 23.08 5.62
C ALA A 476 2.27 22.25 5.96
N VAL A 477 3.22 22.15 5.02
CA VAL A 477 4.52 21.51 5.27
C VAL A 477 5.26 22.23 6.40
N ALA A 478 5.33 23.57 6.38
CA ALA A 478 5.97 24.34 7.44
C ALA A 478 5.40 24.03 8.83
N ARG A 479 4.06 23.99 8.98
CA ARG A 479 3.40 23.63 10.24
C ARG A 479 3.78 22.23 10.71
N HIS A 480 3.78 21.26 9.79
CA HIS A 480 4.14 19.88 10.11
C HIS A 480 5.59 19.77 10.59
N LEU A 481 6.52 20.47 9.94
CA LEU A 481 7.94 20.48 10.35
C LEU A 481 8.13 21.08 11.76
N VAL A 482 7.37 22.11 12.11
CA VAL A 482 7.42 22.71 13.45
C VAL A 482 6.79 21.79 14.49
N ALA A 483 5.57 21.31 14.23
CA ALA A 483 4.77 20.55 15.19
C ALA A 483 5.32 19.15 15.46
N GLU A 484 5.67 18.41 14.40
CA GLU A 484 6.04 17.00 14.50
C GLU A 484 7.55 16.78 14.57
N HIS A 485 8.34 17.71 14.03
CA HIS A 485 9.79 17.54 13.91
C HIS A 485 10.60 18.62 14.66
N GLY A 486 9.94 19.57 15.34
CA GLY A 486 10.60 20.54 16.20
C GLY A 486 11.51 21.53 15.48
N VAL A 487 11.37 21.71 14.16
CA VAL A 487 12.15 22.67 13.38
C VAL A 487 11.84 24.09 13.88
N ARG A 488 12.88 24.88 14.14
CA ARG A 488 12.75 26.25 14.67
C ARG A 488 13.21 27.35 13.71
N HIS A 489 13.97 26.98 12.69
CA HIS A 489 14.47 27.91 11.69
C HIS A 489 13.92 27.54 10.32
N LEU A 490 12.97 28.33 9.83
CA LEU A 490 12.32 28.14 8.53
C LEU A 490 12.63 29.33 7.63
N LEU A 491 12.98 29.05 6.38
CA LEU A 491 13.04 30.04 5.31
C LEU A 491 11.97 29.72 4.27
N LEU A 492 10.87 30.48 4.28
CA LEU A 492 9.77 30.32 3.32
C LEU A 492 10.02 31.20 2.11
N THR A 493 10.11 30.60 0.93
CA THR A 493 10.30 31.36 -0.32
C THR A 493 9.14 31.13 -1.28
N GLY A 494 8.88 32.11 -2.15
CA GLY A 494 7.83 32.01 -3.16
C GLY A 494 7.80 33.24 -4.05
N ARG A 495 7.07 33.15 -5.18
CA ARG A 495 7.05 34.19 -6.23
C ARG A 495 6.72 35.60 -5.75
N ARG A 496 5.88 35.71 -4.71
CA ARG A 496 5.44 36.98 -4.12
C ARG A 496 6.18 37.32 -2.81
N GLY A 497 7.09 36.46 -2.35
CA GLY A 497 7.80 36.63 -1.08
C GLY A 497 6.87 36.96 0.08
N GLY A 498 7.24 37.97 0.86
CA GLY A 498 6.46 38.46 2.01
C GLY A 498 5.14 39.13 1.66
N ASP A 499 4.87 39.42 0.38
CA ASP A 499 3.63 40.02 -0.11
C ASP A 499 2.59 38.96 -0.50
N ALA A 500 2.89 37.67 -0.32
CA ALA A 500 1.91 36.62 -0.51
C ALA A 500 0.78 36.72 0.55
N PRO A 501 -0.50 36.61 0.14
CA PRO A 501 -1.63 36.62 1.09
C PRO A 501 -1.47 35.55 2.18
N GLY A 502 -1.68 35.94 3.43
CA GLY A 502 -1.61 35.03 4.59
C GLY A 502 -0.20 34.64 5.05
N VAL A 503 0.88 35.07 4.37
CA VAL A 503 2.26 34.71 4.77
C VAL A 503 2.67 35.31 6.10
N ARG A 504 2.25 36.54 6.42
CA ARG A 504 2.60 37.16 7.71
C ARG A 504 1.95 36.44 8.89
N GLU A 505 0.67 36.11 8.77
CA GLU A 505 -0.07 35.31 9.75
C GLU A 505 0.58 33.93 9.91
N THR A 506 0.94 33.29 8.80
CA THR A 506 1.65 32.00 8.82
C THR A 506 3.02 32.13 9.48
N ALA A 507 3.77 33.20 9.24
CA ALA A 507 5.06 33.41 9.88
C ALA A 507 4.92 33.61 11.39
N GLU A 508 3.96 34.43 11.83
CA GLU A 508 3.63 34.63 13.25
C GLU A 508 3.19 33.34 13.94
N GLU A 509 2.40 32.50 13.26
CA GLU A 509 1.97 31.19 13.78
C GLU A 509 3.14 30.20 13.99
N LEU A 510 4.18 30.30 13.14
CA LEU A 510 5.32 29.38 13.13
C LEU A 510 6.49 29.81 14.04
N THR A 511 6.39 30.98 14.69
CA THR A 511 7.39 31.48 15.65
C THR A 511 6.95 31.20 17.08
#